data_AF-A0AB74VL02-F1
#
_entry.id   AF-A0AB74VL02-F1
#
_cell.length_a   1.000
_cell.length_b   1.000
_cell.length_c   1.000
_cell.angle_alpha   90.00
_cell.angle_beta   90.00
_cell.angle_gamma   90.00
#
_symmetry.space_group_name_H-M   'P 1'
#
loop_
_entity.id
_entity.type
_entity.pdbx_description
1 polymer ?
#
loop_
_entity_poly.entity_id
_entity_poly.type
_entity_poly.pdbx_seq_one_letter_code
_entity_poly.pdbx_strand_id
1 'polypeptide(L)'
;MMKILIADDEKYDRETVKHIIKENFLGELEIYEAKNGREAIELSESIRPDIVIIDIKMPGIDGIQALKEMTATLPNLYSIILTAYDYFDFALEAVKINVKEYLLKPFTKEEIIEKIAVGIKWVKKEQEKRKSEIKDKEKIYTLLPVLENQLSDLIINDKLKGVDYGMYLQCLDMSFMNSYAMVISIKDKYAYKDISRVERDQIRIKIGEYVKEYINRRYKCIGNYVFYEELTYFIQIDNEETEDFKSLEIDLAFNLRREIKKRFNISIRAGLGEIFDSVEQIVESYRQAMKCLVYNSDNVNIIYIDDIEGKLMNDSFSGGISGDTKLGKNKNSNKIKMKLFESVKQFIRENIETELELEKVASNFGLSVYYFSRTFKEVTGINFSEYVNKCRIDVAKELLSTGEMNVKEVCYKVGYNDPNYFSKVFKKYEGVSPANFKGNMEEKIF
;
A
#
# COMPACT_ATOMS: atom_id res chain seq x y z
N MET A 1 39.51 -5.33 -9.09
CA MET A 1 40.27 -6.50 -9.59
C MET A 1 39.32 -7.69 -9.58
N MET A 2 39.40 -8.53 -10.61
CA MET A 2 38.61 -9.77 -10.67
C MET A 2 39.28 -10.82 -9.79
N LYS A 3 38.53 -11.79 -9.30
CA LYS A 3 39.06 -12.85 -8.44
C LYS A 3 39.09 -14.19 -9.18
N ILE A 4 40.21 -14.89 -9.08
CA ILE A 4 40.38 -16.23 -9.64
C ILE A 4 40.69 -17.24 -8.53
N LEU A 5 39.98 -18.36 -8.54
CA LEU A 5 40.21 -19.49 -7.64
C LEU A 5 40.86 -20.64 -8.41
N ILE A 6 41.97 -21.18 -7.91
CA ILE A 6 42.67 -22.33 -8.47
C ILE A 6 42.50 -23.50 -7.49
N ALA A 7 41.84 -24.57 -7.92
CA ALA A 7 41.58 -25.76 -7.12
C ALA A 7 42.21 -26.99 -7.77
N ASP A 8 43.20 -27.56 -7.10
CA ASP A 8 43.93 -28.75 -7.55
C ASP A 8 44.51 -29.40 -6.29
N ASP A 9 44.62 -30.72 -6.19
CA ASP A 9 45.20 -31.37 -5.02
C ASP A 9 46.73 -31.36 -5.05
N GLU A 10 47.33 -31.32 -6.24
CA GLU A 10 48.77 -31.24 -6.43
C GLU A 10 49.31 -29.81 -6.24
N LYS A 11 50.22 -29.65 -5.28
CA LYS A 11 50.81 -28.34 -4.97
C LYS A 11 51.61 -27.75 -6.14
N TYR A 12 52.31 -28.60 -6.90
CA TYR A 12 53.14 -28.15 -8.01
C TYR A 12 52.29 -27.59 -9.16
N ASP A 13 51.14 -28.20 -9.44
CA ASP A 13 50.20 -27.72 -10.46
C ASP A 13 49.59 -26.38 -10.08
N ARG A 14 49.13 -26.24 -8.82
CA ARG A 14 48.64 -24.93 -8.31
C ARG A 14 49.67 -23.83 -8.43
N GLU A 15 50.91 -24.08 -7.99
CA GLU A 15 51.99 -23.08 -8.06
C GLU A 15 52.37 -22.75 -9.50
N THR A 16 52.28 -23.71 -10.42
CA THR A 16 52.54 -23.51 -11.85
C THR A 16 51.49 -22.58 -12.46
N VAL A 17 50.19 -22.89 -12.28
CA VAL A 17 49.08 -22.06 -12.79
C VAL A 17 49.14 -20.66 -12.18
N LYS A 18 49.37 -20.57 -10.88
CA LYS A 18 49.53 -19.31 -10.15
C LYS A 18 50.69 -18.47 -10.68
N HIS A 19 51.84 -19.09 -10.98
CA HIS A 19 52.98 -18.38 -11.55
C HIS A 19 52.65 -17.82 -12.93
N ILE A 20 51.99 -18.62 -13.78
CA ILE A 20 51.54 -18.18 -15.11
C ILE A 20 50.57 -17.00 -14.99
N ILE A 21 49.62 -17.03 -14.04
CA ILE A 21 48.68 -15.91 -13.83
C ILE A 21 49.42 -14.66 -13.35
N LYS A 22 50.35 -14.79 -12.40
CA LYS A 22 51.12 -13.65 -11.88
C LYS A 22 51.96 -12.99 -12.95
N GLU A 23 52.56 -13.76 -13.86
CA GLU A 23 53.40 -13.20 -14.92
C GLU A 23 52.60 -12.49 -16.02
N ASN A 24 51.40 -12.99 -16.35
CA ASN A 24 50.66 -12.55 -17.56
C ASN A 24 49.45 -11.65 -17.27
N PHE A 25 48.90 -11.68 -16.06
CA PHE A 25 47.67 -10.97 -15.68
C PHE A 25 47.85 -10.13 -14.40
N LEU A 26 49.07 -9.65 -14.17
CA LEU A 26 49.43 -8.85 -13.00
C LEU A 26 48.53 -7.59 -12.92
N GLY A 27 47.82 -7.42 -11.80
CA GLY A 27 46.94 -6.28 -11.57
C GLY A 27 45.52 -6.42 -12.13
N GLU A 28 45.22 -7.47 -12.89
CA GLU A 28 43.85 -7.76 -13.34
C GLU A 28 43.15 -8.79 -12.43
N LEU A 29 43.91 -9.80 -11.98
CA LEU A 29 43.41 -10.93 -11.19
C LEU A 29 44.01 -10.96 -9.77
N GLU A 30 43.14 -11.18 -8.79
CA GLU A 30 43.48 -11.56 -7.43
C GLU A 30 43.36 -13.08 -7.29
N ILE A 31 44.43 -13.75 -6.86
CA ILE A 31 44.55 -15.21 -6.92
C ILE A 31 44.28 -15.84 -5.56
N TYR A 32 43.43 -16.86 -5.55
CA TYR A 32 43.13 -17.71 -4.41
C TYR A 32 43.34 -19.17 -4.77
N GLU A 33 43.67 -20.00 -3.78
CA GLU A 33 44.04 -21.41 -3.99
C GLU A 33 43.25 -22.31 -3.04
N ALA A 34 42.84 -23.48 -3.54
CA ALA A 34 42.22 -24.55 -2.78
C ALA A 34 42.92 -25.88 -3.06
N LYS A 35 43.05 -26.75 -2.06
CA LYS A 35 43.76 -28.04 -2.17
C LYS A 35 42.83 -29.22 -2.43
N ASN A 36 41.52 -28.99 -2.44
CA ASN A 36 40.48 -30.00 -2.67
C ASN A 36 39.14 -29.31 -2.95
N GLY A 37 38.14 -30.07 -3.41
CA GLY A 37 36.83 -29.52 -3.74
C GLY A 37 36.09 -28.87 -2.57
N ARG A 38 36.26 -29.37 -1.33
CA ARG A 38 35.61 -28.77 -0.14
C ARG A 38 36.15 -27.37 0.14
N GLU A 39 37.47 -27.22 0.18
CA GLU A 39 38.11 -25.91 0.36
C GLU A 39 37.75 -24.95 -0.78
N ALA A 40 37.59 -25.45 -2.01
CA ALA A 40 37.16 -24.65 -3.14
C ALA A 40 35.74 -24.10 -2.95
N ILE A 41 34.79 -24.93 -2.48
CA ILE A 41 33.42 -24.49 -2.16
C ILE A 41 33.44 -23.44 -1.04
N GLU A 42 34.09 -23.71 0.08
CA GLU A 42 34.17 -22.80 1.23
C GLU A 42 34.78 -21.43 0.85
N LEU A 43 35.85 -21.44 0.05
CA LEU A 43 36.43 -20.22 -0.49
C LEU A 43 35.46 -19.52 -1.44
N SER A 44 34.78 -20.26 -2.32
CA SER A 44 33.85 -19.65 -3.28
C SER A 44 32.75 -18.83 -2.62
N GLU A 45 32.27 -19.23 -1.44
CA GLU A 45 31.25 -18.50 -0.68
C GLU A 45 31.79 -17.20 -0.09
N SER A 46 33.02 -17.24 0.44
CA SER A 46 33.62 -16.09 1.14
C SER A 46 34.21 -15.05 0.17
N ILE A 47 34.95 -15.49 -0.84
CA ILE A 47 35.65 -14.59 -1.76
C ILE A 47 34.81 -14.24 -2.99
N ARG A 48 33.83 -15.08 -3.35
CA ARG A 48 32.98 -14.99 -4.57
C ARG A 48 33.81 -14.78 -5.84
N PRO A 49 34.54 -15.80 -6.32
CA PRO A 49 35.42 -15.67 -7.48
C PRO A 49 34.62 -15.40 -8.75
N ASP A 50 35.23 -14.68 -9.69
CA ASP A 50 34.69 -14.47 -11.04
C ASP A 50 35.08 -15.61 -11.98
N ILE A 51 36.28 -16.18 -11.77
CA ILE A 51 36.84 -17.28 -12.56
C ILE A 51 37.25 -18.41 -11.61
N VAL A 52 36.99 -19.65 -11.97
CA VAL A 52 37.54 -20.83 -11.29
C VAL A 52 38.29 -21.71 -12.27
N ILE A 53 39.49 -22.14 -11.89
CA ILE A 53 40.24 -23.20 -12.55
C ILE A 53 40.22 -24.39 -11.59
N ILE A 54 39.73 -25.54 -12.03
CA ILE A 54 39.55 -26.69 -11.13
C ILE A 54 39.95 -28.00 -11.79
N ASP A 55 40.75 -28.79 -11.08
CA ASP A 55 41.02 -30.18 -11.46
C ASP A 55 39.81 -31.06 -11.21
N ILE A 56 39.53 -32.01 -12.12
CA ILE A 56 38.41 -32.94 -11.93
C ILE A 56 38.67 -33.88 -10.75
N LYS A 57 39.89 -34.44 -10.65
CA LYS A 57 40.17 -35.55 -9.74
C LYS A 57 40.86 -35.04 -8.49
N MET A 58 40.06 -34.70 -7.50
CA MET A 58 40.54 -34.35 -6.16
C MET A 58 40.02 -35.33 -5.10
N PRO A 59 40.74 -35.57 -4.00
CA PRO A 59 40.27 -36.40 -2.91
C PRO A 59 39.07 -35.79 -2.19
N GLY A 60 38.10 -36.62 -1.85
CA GLY A 60 36.87 -36.21 -1.17
C GLY A 60 35.83 -35.71 -2.17
N ILE A 61 35.67 -34.38 -2.25
CA ILE A 61 34.77 -33.74 -3.21
C ILE A 61 35.55 -33.51 -4.51
N ASP A 62 35.10 -34.13 -5.59
CA ASP A 62 35.69 -33.97 -6.91
C ASP A 62 35.36 -32.59 -7.53
N GLY A 63 36.07 -32.22 -8.60
CA GLY A 63 35.92 -30.91 -9.22
C GLY A 63 34.55 -30.66 -9.85
N ILE A 64 33.88 -31.71 -10.32
CA ILE A 64 32.55 -31.62 -10.96
C ILE A 64 31.48 -31.35 -9.90
N GLN A 65 31.53 -32.08 -8.79
CA GLN A 65 30.65 -31.86 -7.64
C GLN A 65 30.86 -30.48 -7.04
N ALA A 66 32.12 -30.07 -6.86
CA ALA A 66 32.45 -28.74 -6.39
C ALA A 66 31.90 -27.66 -7.33
N LEU A 67 32.07 -27.79 -8.65
CA LEU A 67 31.50 -26.86 -9.63
C LEU A 67 29.98 -26.81 -9.59
N LYS A 68 29.31 -27.95 -9.41
CA LYS A 68 27.85 -28.00 -9.31
C LYS A 68 27.33 -27.20 -8.11
N GLU A 69 28.01 -27.30 -6.97
CA GLU A 69 27.65 -26.55 -5.76
C GLU A 69 27.99 -25.06 -5.89
N MET A 70 29.18 -24.75 -6.39
CA MET A 70 29.60 -23.37 -6.64
C MET A 70 28.69 -22.67 -7.64
N THR A 71 28.30 -23.30 -8.75
CA THR A 71 27.46 -22.67 -9.79
C THR A 71 26.01 -22.44 -9.34
N ALA A 72 25.53 -23.14 -8.30
CA ALA A 72 24.21 -22.92 -7.73
C ALA A 72 24.10 -21.56 -7.01
N THR A 73 25.18 -21.12 -6.35
CA THR A 73 25.28 -19.81 -5.67
C THR A 73 26.00 -18.76 -6.54
N LEU A 74 26.85 -19.27 -7.43
CA LEU A 74 27.74 -18.74 -8.45
C LEU A 74 27.21 -18.69 -9.90
N PRO A 75 26.00 -18.21 -10.26
CA PRO A 75 25.43 -18.45 -11.59
C PRO A 75 26.25 -17.85 -12.75
N ASN A 76 27.21 -16.99 -12.43
CA ASN A 76 28.03 -16.24 -13.38
C ASN A 76 29.52 -16.54 -13.23
N LEU A 77 29.84 -17.64 -12.55
CA LEU A 77 31.20 -18.12 -12.41
C LEU A 77 31.70 -18.63 -13.77
N TYR A 78 32.83 -18.09 -14.23
CA TYR A 78 33.49 -18.61 -15.42
C TYR A 78 34.35 -19.82 -15.02
N SER A 79 33.95 -21.02 -15.41
CA SER A 79 34.63 -22.26 -15.03
C SER A 79 35.54 -22.79 -16.13
N ILE A 80 36.77 -23.09 -15.75
CA ILE A 80 37.81 -23.75 -16.56
C ILE A 80 38.16 -25.06 -15.86
N ILE A 81 37.96 -26.19 -16.53
CA ILE A 81 38.29 -27.50 -15.99
C ILE A 81 39.68 -27.95 -16.46
N LEU A 82 40.49 -28.49 -15.55
CA LEU A 82 41.74 -29.20 -15.84
C LEU A 82 41.50 -30.72 -15.77
N THR A 83 41.97 -31.48 -16.77
CA THR A 83 41.78 -32.95 -16.81
C THR A 83 42.96 -33.67 -17.46
N ALA A 84 43.33 -34.84 -16.93
CA ALA A 84 44.48 -35.64 -17.38
C ALA A 84 44.18 -36.72 -18.45
N TYR A 85 42.91 -37.07 -18.72
CA TYR A 85 42.56 -38.15 -19.66
C TYR A 85 41.23 -37.89 -20.40
N ASP A 86 41.03 -38.67 -21.48
CA ASP A 86 40.03 -38.48 -22.54
C ASP A 86 38.63 -38.04 -22.10
N TYR A 87 38.14 -37.07 -22.87
CA TYR A 87 36.99 -36.21 -22.68
C TYR A 87 35.64 -36.92 -22.41
N PHE A 88 35.51 -38.23 -22.63
CA PHE A 88 34.20 -38.84 -22.87
C PHE A 88 33.30 -39.01 -21.63
N ASP A 89 33.82 -39.56 -20.52
CA ASP A 89 32.98 -39.91 -19.37
C ASP A 89 32.57 -38.68 -18.54
N PHE A 90 33.46 -37.68 -18.44
CA PHE A 90 33.23 -36.47 -17.65
C PHE A 90 32.59 -35.31 -18.46
N ALA A 91 32.74 -35.27 -19.79
CA ALA A 91 32.14 -34.20 -20.58
C ALA A 91 30.62 -34.20 -20.52
N LEU A 92 29.98 -35.37 -20.41
CA LEU A 92 28.52 -35.45 -20.30
C LEU A 92 27.99 -34.79 -19.02
N GLU A 93 28.72 -34.86 -17.92
CA GLU A 93 28.37 -34.19 -16.66
C GLU A 93 28.74 -32.70 -16.69
N ALA A 94 29.90 -32.37 -17.24
CA ALA A 94 30.36 -30.98 -17.33
C ALA A 94 29.50 -30.14 -18.31
N VAL A 95 29.00 -30.74 -19.40
CA VAL A 95 28.02 -30.12 -20.30
C VAL A 95 26.71 -29.83 -19.57
N LYS A 96 26.25 -30.74 -18.68
CA LYS A 96 25.03 -30.50 -17.86
C LYS A 96 25.20 -29.33 -16.90
N ILE A 97 26.42 -29.06 -16.43
CA ILE A 97 26.73 -27.98 -15.48
C ILE A 97 27.10 -26.67 -16.23
N ASN A 98 27.01 -26.64 -17.57
CA ASN A 98 27.27 -25.47 -18.41
C ASN A 98 28.67 -24.86 -18.21
N VAL A 99 29.66 -25.75 -18.02
CA VAL A 99 31.08 -25.38 -17.91
C VAL A 99 31.51 -24.61 -19.16
N LYS A 100 32.28 -23.53 -18.94
CA LYS A 100 32.64 -22.61 -20.03
C LYS A 100 33.82 -23.10 -20.84
N GLU A 101 34.84 -23.65 -20.18
CA GLU A 101 36.08 -24.06 -20.83
C GLU A 101 36.69 -25.32 -20.23
N TYR A 102 37.51 -25.98 -21.05
CA TYR A 102 38.24 -27.19 -20.71
C TYR A 102 39.69 -27.07 -21.16
N LEU A 103 40.60 -27.61 -20.36
CA LEU A 103 42.03 -27.66 -20.64
C LEU A 103 42.59 -29.04 -20.27
N LEU A 104 43.27 -29.69 -21.22
CA LEU A 104 43.83 -31.03 -21.07
C LEU A 104 45.26 -30.95 -20.53
N LYS A 105 45.60 -31.78 -19.54
CA LYS A 105 46.97 -31.99 -19.05
C LYS A 105 47.65 -33.07 -19.90
N PRO A 106 48.92 -32.90 -20.31
CA PRO A 106 49.77 -31.72 -20.09
C PRO A 106 49.34 -30.56 -21.01
N PHE A 107 49.26 -29.35 -20.45
CA PHE A 107 48.97 -28.12 -21.20
C PHE A 107 50.23 -27.27 -21.37
N THR A 108 50.26 -26.49 -22.44
CA THR A 108 51.25 -25.45 -22.67
C THR A 108 50.90 -24.18 -21.90
N LYS A 109 51.90 -23.31 -21.68
CA LYS A 109 51.70 -22.02 -21.03
C LYS A 109 50.77 -21.13 -21.86
N GLU A 110 50.86 -21.23 -23.17
CA GLU A 110 50.06 -20.46 -24.12
C GLU A 110 48.57 -20.84 -24.06
N GLU A 111 48.26 -22.13 -23.96
CA GLU A 111 46.87 -22.61 -23.88
C GLU A 111 46.16 -22.11 -22.63
N ILE A 112 46.80 -22.19 -21.46
CA ILE A 112 46.18 -21.71 -20.22
C ILE A 112 46.00 -20.19 -20.21
N ILE A 113 46.96 -19.44 -20.77
CA ILE A 113 46.85 -17.98 -20.94
C ILE A 113 45.67 -17.64 -21.83
N GLU A 114 45.51 -18.33 -22.95
CA GLU A 114 44.39 -18.13 -23.87
C GLU A 114 43.05 -18.34 -23.15
N LYS A 115 42.89 -19.47 -22.44
CA LYS A 115 41.64 -19.78 -21.72
C LYS A 115 41.30 -18.77 -20.64
N ILE A 116 42.29 -18.31 -19.88
CA ILE A 116 42.10 -17.28 -18.86
C ILE A 116 41.75 -15.93 -19.51
N ALA A 117 42.39 -15.56 -20.61
CA ALA A 117 42.10 -14.32 -21.34
C ALA A 117 40.67 -14.31 -21.89
N VAL A 118 40.18 -15.43 -22.42
CA VAL A 118 38.77 -15.58 -22.84
C VAL A 118 37.84 -15.42 -21.63
N GLY A 119 38.16 -16.05 -20.50
CA GLY A 119 37.40 -15.91 -19.25
C GLY A 119 37.33 -14.46 -18.76
N ILE A 120 38.45 -13.75 -18.71
CA ILE A 120 38.51 -12.33 -18.35
C ILE A 120 37.60 -11.49 -19.26
N LYS A 121 37.69 -11.69 -20.58
CA LYS A 121 36.89 -10.95 -21.56
C LYS A 121 35.39 -11.23 -21.36
N TRP A 122 35.03 -12.47 -21.08
CA TRP A 122 33.66 -12.87 -20.80
C TRP A 122 33.14 -12.21 -19.51
N VAL A 123 33.90 -12.29 -18.42
CA VAL A 123 33.54 -11.69 -17.12
C VAL A 123 33.34 -10.18 -17.27
N LYS A 124 34.26 -9.47 -17.93
CA LYS A 124 34.13 -8.02 -18.17
C LYS A 124 32.85 -7.68 -18.93
N LYS A 125 32.56 -8.42 -20.02
CA LYS A 125 31.34 -8.21 -20.82
C LYS A 125 30.06 -8.48 -20.01
N GLU A 126 30.06 -9.52 -19.19
CA GLU A 126 28.91 -9.89 -18.36
C GLU A 126 28.67 -8.86 -17.24
N GLN A 127 29.75 -8.34 -16.63
CA GLN A 127 29.68 -7.25 -15.66
C GLN A 127 29.16 -5.94 -16.29
N GLU A 128 29.61 -5.59 -17.50
CA GLU A 128 29.13 -4.40 -18.23
C GLU A 128 27.65 -4.50 -18.59
N LYS A 129 27.21 -5.66 -19.08
CA LYS A 129 25.79 -5.91 -19.40
C LYS A 129 24.90 -5.66 -18.18
N ARG A 130 25.25 -6.22 -17.02
CA ARG A 130 24.51 -5.98 -15.77
C ARG A 130 24.49 -4.51 -15.36
N LYS A 131 25.63 -3.83 -15.51
CA LYS A 131 25.73 -2.41 -15.17
C LYS A 131 24.80 -1.57 -16.05
N SER A 132 24.66 -1.91 -17.34
CA SER A 132 23.69 -1.26 -18.23
C SER A 132 22.25 -1.55 -17.82
N GLU A 133 21.90 -2.80 -17.56
CA GLU A 133 20.55 -3.20 -17.15
C GLU A 133 20.09 -2.49 -15.86
N ILE A 134 21.00 -2.30 -14.89
CA ILE A 134 20.73 -1.53 -13.67
C ILE A 134 20.52 -0.04 -14.00
N LYS A 135 21.41 0.53 -14.82
CA LYS A 135 21.34 1.96 -15.20
C LYS A 135 20.06 2.29 -15.97
N ASP A 136 19.58 1.38 -16.80
CA ASP A 136 18.35 1.57 -17.55
C ASP A 136 17.12 1.48 -16.63
N LYS A 137 17.14 0.60 -15.62
CA LYS A 137 16.11 0.59 -14.57
C LYS A 137 16.12 1.87 -13.73
N GLU A 138 17.28 2.37 -13.32
CA GLU A 138 17.38 3.63 -12.56
C GLU A 138 16.81 4.83 -13.34
N LYS A 139 17.12 4.94 -14.63
CA LYS A 139 16.53 5.98 -15.50
C LYS A 139 15.02 5.89 -15.55
N ILE A 140 14.45 4.68 -15.66
CA ILE A 140 12.99 4.50 -15.65
C ILE A 140 12.40 5.02 -14.34
N TYR A 141 12.98 4.68 -13.18
CA TYR A 141 12.49 5.17 -11.89
C TYR A 141 12.56 6.70 -11.74
N THR A 142 13.53 7.36 -12.37
CA THR A 142 13.58 8.83 -12.39
C THR A 142 12.54 9.47 -13.32
N LEU A 143 12.07 8.75 -14.34
CA LEU A 143 11.10 9.25 -15.31
C LEU A 143 9.65 9.06 -14.85
N LEU A 144 9.36 8.05 -14.03
CA LEU A 144 8.00 7.76 -13.55
C LEU A 144 7.31 8.98 -12.92
N PRO A 145 7.92 9.74 -11.98
CA PRO A 145 7.28 10.93 -11.40
C PRO A 145 6.99 12.02 -12.43
N VAL A 146 7.80 12.14 -13.49
CA VAL A 146 7.58 13.11 -14.57
C VAL A 146 6.36 12.71 -15.39
N LEU A 147 6.25 11.44 -15.74
CA LEU A 147 5.11 10.89 -16.48
C LEU A 147 3.81 11.00 -15.68
N GLU A 148 3.84 10.70 -14.38
CA GLU A 148 2.68 10.87 -13.49
C GLU A 148 2.20 12.31 -13.43
N ASN A 149 3.13 13.26 -13.26
CA ASN A 149 2.79 14.67 -13.21
C ASN A 149 2.17 15.14 -14.54
N GLN A 150 2.72 14.71 -15.67
CA GLN A 150 2.19 15.05 -17.00
C GLN A 150 0.79 14.46 -17.22
N LEU A 151 0.59 13.16 -16.95
CA LEU A 151 -0.73 12.54 -17.08
C LEU A 151 -1.74 13.19 -16.14
N SER A 152 -1.35 13.46 -14.90
CA SER A 152 -2.21 14.17 -13.94
C SER A 152 -2.55 15.58 -14.42
N ASP A 153 -1.61 16.32 -15.01
CA ASP A 153 -1.85 17.66 -15.55
C ASP A 153 -2.83 17.64 -16.73
N LEU A 154 -2.73 16.63 -17.61
CA LEU A 154 -3.67 16.43 -18.70
C LEU A 154 -5.09 16.15 -18.19
N ILE A 155 -5.22 15.35 -17.13
CA ILE A 155 -6.51 15.06 -16.49
C ILE A 155 -7.08 16.32 -15.82
N ILE A 156 -6.28 16.98 -14.97
CA ILE A 156 -6.69 18.16 -14.19
C ILE A 156 -7.17 19.30 -15.10
N ASN A 157 -6.49 19.49 -16.23
CA ASN A 157 -6.81 20.56 -17.18
C ASN A 157 -7.78 20.15 -18.30
N ASP A 158 -8.34 18.94 -18.28
CA ASP A 158 -9.22 18.39 -19.33
C ASP A 158 -8.60 18.50 -20.74
N LYS A 159 -7.33 18.11 -20.87
CA LYS A 159 -6.53 18.13 -22.11
C LYS A 159 -6.22 16.75 -22.66
N LEU A 160 -6.96 15.72 -22.24
CA LEU A 160 -6.79 14.35 -22.74
C LEU A 160 -7.19 14.20 -24.22
N LYS A 161 -8.10 15.06 -24.72
CA LYS A 161 -8.58 14.99 -26.10
C LYS A 161 -7.46 15.23 -27.10
N GLY A 162 -7.24 14.25 -27.99
CA GLY A 162 -6.24 14.33 -29.04
C GLY A 162 -4.80 14.06 -28.58
N VAL A 163 -4.61 13.61 -27.34
CA VAL A 163 -3.32 13.16 -26.81
C VAL A 163 -3.32 11.63 -26.78
N ASP A 164 -2.26 11.00 -27.28
CA ASP A 164 -2.03 9.57 -27.08
C ASP A 164 -1.46 9.34 -25.68
N TYR A 165 -2.33 8.92 -24.75
CA TYR A 165 -1.93 8.56 -23.38
C TYR A 165 -1.58 7.08 -23.22
N GLY A 166 -1.62 6.25 -24.28
CA GLY A 166 -1.36 4.82 -24.18
C GLY A 166 0.03 4.51 -23.61
N MET A 167 1.04 5.27 -24.02
CA MET A 167 2.40 5.17 -23.48
C MET A 167 2.45 5.49 -21.97
N TYR A 168 1.70 6.49 -21.51
CA TYR A 168 1.67 6.87 -20.09
C TYR A 168 1.03 5.77 -19.25
N LEU A 169 -0.11 5.23 -19.70
CA LEU A 169 -0.81 4.13 -19.03
C LEU A 169 0.08 2.89 -18.91
N GLN A 170 0.79 2.53 -19.97
CA GLN A 170 1.71 1.39 -19.98
C GLN A 170 2.91 1.59 -19.05
N CYS A 171 3.53 2.78 -19.07
CA CYS A 171 4.69 3.07 -18.22
C CYS A 171 4.32 3.13 -16.73
N LEU A 172 3.12 3.62 -16.41
CA LEU A 172 2.63 3.78 -15.05
C LEU A 172 1.91 2.53 -14.51
N ASP A 173 1.74 1.50 -15.35
CA ASP A 173 0.98 0.28 -15.04
C ASP A 173 -0.44 0.59 -14.53
N MET A 174 -1.09 1.58 -15.16
CA MET A 174 -2.41 2.10 -14.79
C MET A 174 -3.40 1.91 -15.95
N SER A 175 -4.59 1.40 -15.64
CA SER A 175 -5.69 1.23 -16.59
C SER A 175 -6.84 2.20 -16.38
N PHE A 176 -6.94 2.80 -15.18
CA PHE A 176 -8.08 3.59 -14.72
C PHE A 176 -9.41 2.82 -14.63
N MET A 177 -9.38 1.48 -14.67
CA MET A 177 -10.53 0.64 -14.28
C MET A 177 -10.81 0.80 -12.79
N ASN A 178 -12.07 0.91 -12.36
CA ASN A 178 -12.44 1.13 -10.95
C ASN A 178 -11.61 2.23 -10.28
N SER A 179 -11.47 3.38 -10.94
CA SER A 179 -10.64 4.48 -10.49
C SER A 179 -11.45 5.71 -10.11
N TYR A 180 -10.94 6.47 -9.13
CA TYR A 180 -11.55 7.70 -8.66
C TYR A 180 -10.49 8.75 -8.31
N ALA A 181 -10.91 10.01 -8.24
CA ALA A 181 -10.08 11.11 -7.80
C ALA A 181 -10.30 11.40 -6.30
N MET A 182 -9.19 11.53 -5.58
CA MET A 182 -9.15 12.06 -4.22
C MET A 182 -8.37 13.37 -4.24
N VAL A 183 -9.00 14.47 -3.82
CA VAL A 183 -8.34 15.77 -3.73
C VAL A 183 -8.28 16.21 -2.27
N ILE A 184 -7.08 16.53 -1.80
CA ILE A 184 -6.81 16.86 -0.40
C ILE A 184 -6.36 18.32 -0.30
N SER A 185 -7.10 19.10 0.48
CA SER A 185 -6.74 20.46 0.88
C SER A 185 -6.23 20.49 2.31
N ILE A 186 -5.13 21.21 2.55
CA ILE A 186 -4.57 21.41 3.89
C ILE A 186 -5.35 22.54 4.57
N LYS A 187 -6.10 22.23 5.64
CA LYS A 187 -6.97 23.21 6.33
C LYS A 187 -6.19 24.23 7.16
N ASP A 188 -4.97 23.89 7.54
CA ASP A 188 -4.22 24.69 8.51
C ASP A 188 -3.54 25.91 7.86
N LYS A 189 -4.34 26.93 7.56
CA LYS A 189 -3.86 28.26 7.13
C LYS A 189 -2.98 28.95 8.21
N TYR A 190 -2.94 28.43 9.44
CA TYR A 190 -2.32 29.08 10.60
C TYR A 190 -1.16 28.31 11.24
N ALA A 191 -0.96 27.01 10.95
CA ALA A 191 0.22 26.27 11.40
C ALA A 191 1.56 26.91 10.95
N TYR A 192 1.51 27.79 9.93
CA TYR A 192 2.68 28.30 9.23
C TYR A 192 2.60 29.78 8.85
N LYS A 193 2.02 30.62 9.72
CA LYS A 193 1.89 32.07 9.48
C LYS A 193 3.25 32.79 9.29
N ASP A 194 4.32 32.26 9.88
CA ASP A 194 5.67 32.84 9.86
C ASP A 194 6.68 32.07 8.99
N ILE A 195 6.20 31.14 8.17
CA ILE A 195 7.05 30.24 7.38
C ILE A 195 7.10 30.72 5.93
N SER A 196 8.28 30.64 5.31
CA SER A 196 8.48 31.05 3.93
C SER A 196 7.61 30.21 2.97
N ARG A 197 7.31 30.77 1.78
CA ARG A 197 6.61 30.02 0.72
C ARG A 197 7.31 28.69 0.40
N VAL A 198 8.64 28.72 0.38
CA VAL A 198 9.49 27.55 0.09
C VAL A 198 9.31 26.43 1.11
N GLU A 199 9.29 26.74 2.40
CA GLU A 199 9.11 25.74 3.46
C GLU A 199 7.68 25.17 3.47
N ARG A 200 6.66 25.99 3.16
CA ARG A 200 5.28 25.49 2.97
C ARG A 200 5.19 24.50 1.82
N ASP A 201 5.83 24.82 0.69
CA ASP A 201 5.90 23.91 -0.46
C ASP A 201 6.64 22.61 -0.10
N GLN A 202 7.74 22.67 0.66
CA GLN A 202 8.45 21.48 1.14
C GLN A 202 7.60 20.59 2.05
N ILE A 203 6.83 21.18 2.97
CA ILE A 203 5.92 20.42 3.83
C ILE A 203 4.80 19.78 2.98
N ARG A 204 4.20 20.53 2.05
CA ARG A 204 3.20 20.00 1.12
C ARG A 204 3.75 18.79 0.35
N ILE A 205 4.94 18.92 -0.23
CA ILE A 205 5.59 17.83 -0.97
C ILE A 205 5.82 16.60 -0.07
N LYS A 206 6.31 16.79 1.16
CA LYS A 206 6.52 15.68 2.11
C LYS A 206 5.22 14.96 2.49
N ILE A 207 4.14 15.71 2.71
CA ILE A 207 2.82 15.11 2.93
C ILE A 207 2.37 14.38 1.67
N GLY A 208 2.60 15.01 0.51
CA GLY A 208 2.26 14.49 -0.80
C GLY A 208 2.86 13.11 -1.08
N GLU A 209 4.17 12.99 -0.84
CA GLU A 209 4.94 11.74 -0.94
C GLU A 209 4.44 10.70 0.05
N TYR A 210 4.20 11.09 1.31
CA TYR A 210 3.69 10.17 2.33
C TYR A 210 2.32 9.60 1.97
N VAL A 211 1.40 10.44 1.49
CA VAL A 211 0.07 10.00 1.07
C VAL A 211 0.17 9.05 -0.10
N LYS A 212 0.99 9.37 -1.10
CA LYS A 212 1.24 8.48 -2.24
C LYS A 212 1.77 7.12 -1.79
N GLU A 213 2.79 7.10 -0.94
CA GLU A 213 3.35 5.85 -0.39
C GLU A 213 2.30 5.07 0.40
N TYR A 214 1.47 5.76 1.18
CA TYR A 214 0.40 5.13 1.96
C TYR A 214 -0.65 4.46 1.08
N ILE A 215 -1.06 5.10 -0.02
CA ILE A 215 -2.01 4.56 -0.99
C ILE A 215 -1.39 3.37 -1.75
N ASN A 216 -0.16 3.52 -2.23
CA ASN A 216 0.58 2.50 -3.01
C ASN A 216 0.85 1.19 -2.24
N ARG A 217 0.65 1.15 -0.92
CA ARG A 217 0.69 -0.09 -0.13
C ARG A 217 -0.50 -1.01 -0.40
N ARG A 218 -1.61 -0.48 -0.93
CA ARG A 218 -2.86 -1.24 -1.12
C ARG A 218 -3.45 -1.10 -2.53
N TYR A 219 -3.27 0.05 -3.17
CA TYR A 219 -3.89 0.38 -4.45
C TYR A 219 -2.89 1.07 -5.35
N LYS A 220 -3.07 0.98 -6.67
CA LYS A 220 -2.25 1.76 -7.59
C LYS A 220 -2.73 3.21 -7.57
N CYS A 221 -1.81 4.16 -7.54
CA CYS A 221 -2.18 5.56 -7.71
C CYS A 221 -1.09 6.38 -8.41
N ILE A 222 -1.55 7.41 -9.11
CA ILE A 222 -0.71 8.51 -9.56
C ILE A 222 -1.11 9.76 -8.77
N GLY A 223 -0.15 10.64 -8.51
CA GLY A 223 -0.40 11.82 -7.68
C GLY A 223 0.25 13.07 -8.24
N ASN A 224 -0.44 14.19 -8.10
CA ASN A 224 0.10 15.53 -8.33
C ASN A 224 -0.01 16.36 -7.04
N TYR A 225 1.13 16.64 -6.45
CA TYR A 225 1.27 17.38 -5.19
C TYR A 225 2.40 18.41 -5.20
N VAL A 226 3.07 18.56 -6.36
CA VAL A 226 4.20 19.48 -6.52
C VAL A 226 3.72 20.84 -7.02
N PHE A 227 2.90 20.85 -8.07
CA PHE A 227 2.57 22.07 -8.84
C PHE A 227 1.25 22.74 -8.42
N TYR A 228 0.29 21.97 -7.90
CA TYR A 228 -1.01 22.47 -7.45
C TYR A 228 -1.02 22.71 -5.92
N GLU A 229 -1.92 23.58 -5.46
CA GLU A 229 -2.08 23.83 -4.02
C GLU A 229 -2.68 22.61 -3.31
N GLU A 230 -3.66 21.98 -3.95
CA GLU A 230 -4.28 20.73 -3.50
C GLU A 230 -3.44 19.51 -3.89
N LEU A 231 -3.37 18.54 -2.98
CA LEU A 231 -2.79 17.24 -3.27
C LEU A 231 -3.83 16.39 -4.00
N THR A 232 -3.59 16.08 -5.27
CA THR A 232 -4.53 15.33 -6.10
C THR A 232 -3.99 13.92 -6.34
N TYR A 233 -4.84 12.91 -6.15
CA TYR A 233 -4.51 11.51 -6.38
C TYR A 233 -5.58 10.86 -7.23
N PHE A 234 -5.15 10.13 -8.26
CA PHE A 234 -6.01 9.26 -9.04
C PHE A 234 -5.69 7.83 -8.64
N ILE A 235 -6.68 7.16 -8.04
CA ILE A 235 -6.49 5.90 -7.34
C ILE A 235 -7.26 4.83 -8.11
N GLN A 236 -6.57 3.75 -8.47
CA GLN A 236 -7.13 2.58 -9.13
C GLN A 236 -7.22 1.42 -8.13
N ILE A 237 -8.42 0.88 -7.96
CA ILE A 237 -8.68 -0.23 -7.04
C ILE A 237 -8.67 -1.54 -7.84
N ASP A 238 -7.54 -2.26 -7.82
CA ASP A 238 -7.33 -3.53 -8.55
C ASP A 238 -8.07 -4.75 -7.95
N ASN A 239 -9.19 -4.54 -7.26
CA ASN A 239 -9.83 -5.60 -6.50
C ASN A 239 -11.05 -6.17 -7.24
N GLU A 240 -10.83 -7.22 -8.04
CA GLU A 240 -11.88 -7.97 -8.74
C GLU A 240 -12.89 -8.62 -7.76
N GLU A 241 -12.55 -8.78 -6.48
CA GLU A 241 -13.34 -9.54 -5.51
C GLU A 241 -14.32 -8.70 -4.65
N THR A 242 -14.32 -7.36 -4.74
CA THR A 242 -15.13 -6.50 -3.86
C THR A 242 -16.10 -5.59 -4.61
N GLU A 243 -17.40 -5.91 -4.57
CA GLU A 243 -18.50 -5.07 -5.11
C GLU A 243 -18.75 -3.76 -4.34
N ASP A 244 -18.15 -3.56 -3.16
CA ASP A 244 -18.39 -2.41 -2.27
C ASP A 244 -17.24 -1.41 -2.29
N PHE A 245 -16.91 -0.89 -3.47
CA PHE A 245 -15.81 0.05 -3.65
C PHE A 245 -15.98 1.35 -2.85
N LYS A 246 -17.21 1.86 -2.70
CA LYS A 246 -17.51 3.11 -1.95
C LYS A 246 -17.02 3.07 -0.50
N SER A 247 -17.10 1.91 0.16
CA SER A 247 -16.61 1.75 1.54
C SER A 247 -15.09 1.90 1.66
N LEU A 248 -14.35 1.44 0.63
CA LEU A 248 -12.89 1.45 0.61
C LEU A 248 -12.31 2.86 0.46
N GLU A 249 -12.94 3.70 -0.35
CA GLU A 249 -12.51 5.08 -0.61
C GLU A 249 -12.59 5.94 0.64
N ILE A 250 -13.70 5.81 1.36
CA ILE A 250 -13.98 6.55 2.60
C ILE A 250 -13.03 6.07 3.71
N ASP A 251 -12.88 4.76 3.87
CA ASP A 251 -11.96 4.19 4.84
C ASP A 251 -10.52 4.64 4.57
N LEU A 252 -10.10 4.68 3.30
CA LEU A 252 -8.79 5.17 2.91
C LEU A 252 -8.62 6.65 3.30
N ALA A 253 -9.57 7.51 2.94
CA ALA A 253 -9.53 8.94 3.27
C ALA A 253 -9.51 9.19 4.79
N PHE A 254 -10.29 8.42 5.56
CA PHE A 254 -10.34 8.53 7.03
C PHE A 254 -9.01 8.13 7.67
N ASN A 255 -8.45 7.01 7.24
CA ASN A 255 -7.17 6.55 7.74
C ASN A 255 -6.04 7.52 7.36
N LEU A 256 -6.02 8.02 6.11
CA LEU A 256 -5.06 9.04 5.68
C LEU A 256 -5.13 10.29 6.55
N ARG A 257 -6.32 10.81 6.81
CA ARG A 257 -6.51 11.96 7.70
C ARG A 257 -5.94 11.71 9.09
N ARG A 258 -6.22 10.54 9.70
CA ARG A 258 -5.70 10.19 11.02
C ARG A 258 -4.17 10.11 11.02
N GLU A 259 -3.59 9.47 10.01
CA GLU A 259 -2.15 9.30 9.90
C GLU A 259 -1.42 10.63 9.63
N ILE A 260 -1.98 11.51 8.78
CA ILE A 260 -1.41 12.84 8.55
C ILE A 260 -1.47 13.68 9.82
N LYS A 261 -2.60 13.66 10.55
CA LYS A 261 -2.72 14.39 11.82
C LYS A 261 -1.74 13.86 12.86
N LYS A 262 -1.57 12.54 12.96
CA LYS A 262 -0.62 11.91 13.89
C LYS A 262 0.83 12.24 13.56
N ARG A 263 1.21 12.18 12.28
CA ARG A 263 2.61 12.28 11.85
C ARG A 263 3.09 13.71 11.65
N PHE A 264 2.22 14.58 11.14
CA PHE A 264 2.57 15.95 10.77
C PHE A 264 1.86 17.01 11.64
N ASN A 265 0.95 16.61 12.54
CA ASN A 265 0.07 17.50 13.31
C ASN A 265 -0.84 18.39 12.43
N ILE A 266 -1.04 18.02 11.17
CA ILE A 266 -1.80 18.82 10.20
C ILE A 266 -3.22 18.27 10.03
N SER A 267 -4.19 19.17 9.99
CA SER A 267 -5.57 18.85 9.64
C SER A 267 -5.79 19.01 8.13
N ILE A 268 -6.43 18.02 7.52
CA ILE A 268 -6.75 18.02 6.08
C ILE A 268 -8.25 17.93 5.84
N ARG A 269 -8.68 18.42 4.67
CA ARG A 269 -9.97 18.15 4.06
C ARG A 269 -9.76 17.28 2.82
N ALA A 270 -10.55 16.24 2.61
CA ALA A 270 -10.52 15.42 1.41
C ALA A 270 -11.89 15.44 0.71
N GLY A 271 -11.88 15.73 -0.58
CA GLY A 271 -13.01 15.53 -1.49
C GLY A 271 -12.80 14.26 -2.30
N LEU A 272 -13.87 13.49 -2.46
CA LEU A 272 -13.86 12.21 -3.18
C LEU A 272 -14.86 12.28 -4.34
N GLY A 273 -14.39 11.96 -5.55
CA GLY A 273 -15.24 11.78 -6.72
C GLY A 273 -15.81 10.38 -6.79
N GLU A 274 -16.67 10.14 -7.79
CA GLU A 274 -17.19 8.81 -8.11
C GLU A 274 -16.13 7.94 -8.78
N ILE A 275 -16.43 6.65 -8.82
CA ILE A 275 -15.63 5.62 -9.48
C ILE A 275 -16.03 5.54 -10.94
N PHE A 276 -15.02 5.48 -11.80
CA PHE A 276 -15.18 5.29 -13.23
C PHE A 276 -14.22 4.22 -13.74
N ASP A 277 -14.49 3.75 -14.96
CA ASP A 277 -13.75 2.67 -15.60
C ASP A 277 -12.86 3.16 -16.74
N SER A 278 -12.64 4.48 -16.84
CA SER A 278 -11.84 5.06 -17.92
C SER A 278 -11.15 6.36 -17.51
N VAL A 279 -10.01 6.64 -18.17
CA VAL A 279 -9.23 7.87 -17.94
C VAL A 279 -9.97 9.11 -18.41
N GLU A 280 -10.84 9.01 -19.42
CA GLU A 280 -11.62 10.16 -19.90
C GLU A 280 -12.69 10.56 -18.88
N GLN A 281 -13.27 9.57 -18.19
CA GLN A 281 -14.27 9.78 -17.15
C GLN A 281 -13.63 10.25 -15.83
N ILE A 282 -12.36 9.94 -15.59
CA ILE A 282 -11.66 10.37 -14.37
C ILE A 282 -11.54 11.88 -14.23
N VAL A 283 -11.61 12.61 -15.36
CA VAL A 283 -11.71 14.08 -15.38
C VAL A 283 -12.96 14.55 -14.62
N GLU A 284 -14.09 13.84 -14.74
CA GLU A 284 -15.31 14.17 -14.01
C GLU A 284 -15.17 13.83 -12.52
N SER A 285 -14.56 12.69 -12.18
CA SER A 285 -14.25 12.35 -10.79
C SER A 285 -13.42 13.44 -10.10
N TYR A 286 -12.41 13.98 -10.80
CA TYR A 286 -11.61 15.11 -10.30
C TYR A 286 -12.46 16.36 -10.07
N ARG A 287 -13.31 16.73 -11.02
CA ARG A 287 -14.24 17.87 -10.88
C ARG A 287 -15.17 17.69 -9.68
N GLN A 288 -15.72 16.49 -9.50
CA GLN A 288 -16.56 16.13 -8.37
C GLN A 288 -15.80 16.27 -7.04
N ALA A 289 -14.58 15.74 -6.94
CA ALA A 289 -13.73 15.87 -5.76
C ALA A 289 -13.39 17.33 -5.42
N MET A 290 -13.10 18.15 -6.43
CA MET A 290 -12.87 19.60 -6.26
C MET A 290 -14.13 20.33 -5.77
N LYS A 291 -15.31 20.04 -6.34
CA LYS A 291 -16.60 20.58 -5.86
C LYS A 291 -16.81 20.25 -4.38
N CYS A 292 -16.46 19.04 -3.96
CA CYS A 292 -16.56 18.61 -2.56
C CYS A 292 -15.70 19.46 -1.61
N LEU A 293 -14.52 19.93 -2.04
CA LEU A 293 -13.66 20.77 -1.22
C LEU A 293 -14.21 22.19 -1.01
N VAL A 294 -14.85 22.74 -2.05
CA VAL A 294 -15.48 24.07 -2.05
C VAL A 294 -16.76 24.08 -1.21
N TYR A 295 -17.47 22.94 -1.13
CA TYR A 295 -18.69 22.84 -0.35
C TYR A 295 -18.42 23.11 1.14
N ASN A 296 -18.92 24.25 1.61
CA ASN A 296 -18.52 24.80 2.90
C ASN A 296 -19.31 24.14 4.05
N SER A 297 -18.75 23.08 4.60
CA SER A 297 -19.13 22.59 5.94
C SER A 297 -17.92 22.71 6.85
N ASP A 298 -18.00 23.63 7.80
CA ASP A 298 -16.88 23.94 8.71
C ASP A 298 -16.44 22.72 9.53
N ASN A 299 -17.35 21.78 9.79
CA ASN A 299 -17.13 20.60 10.64
C ASN A 299 -16.89 19.28 9.89
N VAL A 300 -17.06 19.24 8.57
CA VAL A 300 -16.82 18.01 7.78
C VAL A 300 -15.47 18.10 7.07
N ASN A 301 -14.68 17.05 7.25
CA ASN A 301 -13.31 16.96 6.72
C ASN A 301 -13.18 15.92 5.59
N ILE A 302 -14.14 15.03 5.42
CA ILE A 302 -14.18 14.08 4.30
C ILE A 302 -15.56 14.18 3.68
N ILE A 303 -15.62 14.49 2.40
CA ILE A 303 -16.86 14.77 1.69
C ILE A 303 -16.89 13.94 0.41
N TYR A 304 -17.94 13.12 0.28
CA TYR A 304 -18.20 12.32 -0.91
C TYR A 304 -19.22 13.01 -1.81
N ILE A 305 -19.11 12.85 -3.13
CA ILE A 305 -19.96 13.56 -4.09
C ILE A 305 -21.46 13.23 -3.96
N ASP A 306 -21.84 11.97 -3.70
CA ASP A 306 -23.25 11.60 -3.44
C ASP A 306 -23.87 12.41 -2.29
N ASP A 307 -23.06 12.91 -1.34
CA ASP A 307 -23.54 13.67 -0.19
C ASP A 307 -23.95 15.11 -0.55
N ILE A 308 -23.53 15.60 -1.72
CA ILE A 308 -23.76 16.98 -2.20
C ILE A 308 -24.70 17.01 -3.42
N GLU A 309 -24.74 15.97 -4.26
CA GLU A 309 -25.58 15.94 -5.47
C GLU A 309 -27.07 16.17 -5.18
N GLY A 310 -27.61 15.55 -4.12
CA GLY A 310 -29.01 15.77 -3.71
C GLY A 310 -29.32 17.20 -3.24
N LYS A 311 -28.30 17.99 -2.87
CA LYS A 311 -28.44 19.41 -2.52
C LYS A 311 -28.25 20.32 -3.73
N LEU A 312 -27.36 19.96 -4.66
CA LEU A 312 -27.15 20.67 -5.93
C LEU A 312 -28.37 20.54 -6.87
N MET A 313 -29.04 19.39 -6.87
CA MET A 313 -30.27 19.16 -7.65
C MET A 313 -31.45 20.02 -7.19
N ASN A 314 -31.48 20.51 -5.94
CA ASN A 314 -32.54 21.39 -5.46
C ASN A 314 -32.34 22.86 -5.85
N ASP A 315 -31.12 23.27 -6.18
CA ASP A 315 -30.80 24.63 -6.63
C ASP A 315 -30.79 24.78 -8.16
N SER A 316 -31.10 23.72 -8.93
CA SER A 316 -31.29 23.83 -10.38
C SER A 316 -32.28 22.79 -10.95
N PHE A 317 -33.32 23.34 -11.57
CA PHE A 317 -34.49 22.76 -12.24
C PHE A 317 -34.31 21.38 -12.95
N SER A 318 -35.22 20.46 -12.62
CA SER A 318 -35.82 19.33 -13.39
C SER A 318 -34.98 18.53 -14.42
N GLY A 319 -34.89 17.23 -14.18
CA GLY A 319 -34.61 16.22 -15.22
C GLY A 319 -34.30 14.86 -14.60
N GLY A 320 -35.29 13.97 -14.55
CA GLY A 320 -35.17 12.68 -13.86
C GLY A 320 -34.26 11.67 -14.53
N ILE A 321 -33.93 10.61 -13.80
CA ILE A 321 -34.20 9.20 -14.14
C ILE A 321 -33.97 8.36 -12.88
N SER A 322 -34.96 7.52 -12.58
CA SER A 322 -34.94 6.47 -11.57
C SER A 322 -33.96 5.36 -11.93
N GLY A 323 -33.29 4.79 -10.93
CA GLY A 323 -32.48 3.58 -11.09
C GLY A 323 -32.40 2.81 -9.78
N ASP A 324 -33.43 1.98 -9.53
CA ASP A 324 -33.38 0.91 -8.55
C ASP A 324 -32.28 -0.10 -8.91
N THR A 325 -31.37 -0.41 -7.99
CA THR A 325 -30.70 -1.72 -7.98
C THR A 325 -30.38 -2.17 -6.56
N LYS A 326 -30.95 -3.33 -6.22
CA LYS A 326 -30.86 -4.04 -4.93
C LYS A 326 -29.59 -4.91 -4.86
N LEU A 327 -28.90 -4.77 -3.73
CA LEU A 327 -28.34 -5.80 -2.83
C LEU A 327 -27.67 -7.07 -3.41
N GLY A 328 -26.36 -7.18 -3.15
CA GLY A 328 -25.64 -8.42 -2.85
C GLY A 328 -24.71 -8.17 -1.65
N LYS A 329 -24.87 -8.88 -0.53
CA LYS A 329 -24.19 -8.62 0.76
C LYS A 329 -22.90 -9.43 0.88
N ASN A 330 -21.75 -8.78 1.07
CA ASN A 330 -20.48 -9.48 1.37
C ASN A 330 -19.94 -9.19 2.79
N LYS A 331 -19.42 -10.22 3.47
CA LYS A 331 -19.32 -10.29 4.96
C LYS A 331 -18.20 -9.45 5.60
N ASN A 332 -17.20 -8.99 4.85
CA ASN A 332 -15.99 -8.34 5.41
C ASN A 332 -16.07 -6.81 5.43
N SER A 333 -16.63 -6.16 4.40
CA SER A 333 -16.94 -4.72 4.44
C SER A 333 -18.01 -4.44 5.49
N ASN A 334 -19.00 -5.34 5.58
CA ASN A 334 -19.93 -5.40 6.71
C ASN A 334 -19.18 -5.45 8.05
N LYS A 335 -18.08 -6.18 8.19
CA LYS A 335 -17.37 -6.28 9.49
C LYS A 335 -16.74 -4.95 9.93
N ILE A 336 -16.19 -4.16 9.00
CA ILE A 336 -15.57 -2.86 9.30
C ILE A 336 -16.63 -1.78 9.48
N LYS A 337 -17.62 -1.73 8.59
CA LYS A 337 -18.82 -0.89 8.71
C LYS A 337 -19.53 -1.15 10.04
N MET A 338 -19.69 -2.42 10.41
CA MET A 338 -20.20 -2.82 11.72
C MET A 338 -19.28 -2.33 12.83
N LYS A 339 -17.96 -2.51 12.76
CA LYS A 339 -17.04 -1.97 13.80
C LYS A 339 -17.13 -0.45 13.99
N LEU A 340 -17.21 0.32 12.90
CA LEU A 340 -17.38 1.77 12.95
C LEU A 340 -18.69 2.11 13.65
N PHE A 341 -19.80 1.52 13.22
CA PHE A 341 -21.11 1.80 13.81
C PHE A 341 -21.29 1.16 15.19
N GLU A 342 -20.55 0.13 15.57
CA GLU A 342 -20.44 -0.33 16.96
C GLU A 342 -19.75 0.75 17.81
N SER A 343 -18.71 1.41 17.29
CA SER A 343 -18.06 2.54 17.98
C SER A 343 -19.02 3.73 18.12
N VAL A 344 -19.84 3.99 17.09
CA VAL A 344 -20.91 5.00 17.15
C VAL A 344 -21.96 4.62 18.21
N LYS A 345 -22.42 3.37 18.23
CA LYS A 345 -23.38 2.88 19.23
C LYS A 345 -22.83 3.00 20.65
N GLN A 346 -21.56 2.68 20.85
CA GLN A 346 -20.89 2.82 22.14
C GLN A 346 -20.78 4.28 22.56
N PHE A 347 -20.38 5.17 21.64
CA PHE A 347 -20.38 6.61 21.90
C PHE A 347 -21.76 7.14 22.32
N ILE A 348 -22.84 6.69 21.65
CA ILE A 348 -24.23 7.06 22.03
C ILE A 348 -24.54 6.61 23.46
N ARG A 349 -24.15 5.39 23.85
CA ARG A 349 -24.38 4.87 25.20
C ARG A 349 -23.59 5.65 26.26
N GLU A 350 -22.33 5.96 25.99
CA GLU A 350 -21.47 6.70 26.93
C GLU A 350 -21.90 8.16 27.10
N ASN A 351 -22.64 8.72 26.15
CA ASN A 351 -23.05 10.14 26.14
C ASN A 351 -24.58 10.31 26.24
N ILE A 352 -25.29 9.34 26.80
CA ILE A 352 -26.76 9.28 26.77
C ILE A 352 -27.46 10.40 27.55
N GLU A 353 -26.78 10.90 28.58
CA GLU A 353 -27.16 12.05 29.42
C GLU A 353 -27.17 13.37 28.66
N THR A 354 -26.41 13.46 27.56
CA THR A 354 -26.24 14.70 26.80
C THR A 354 -27.19 14.80 25.61
N GLU A 355 -27.27 16.00 25.02
CA GLU A 355 -28.03 16.23 23.80
C GLU A 355 -27.30 15.64 22.58
N LEU A 356 -27.81 14.51 22.09
CA LEU A 356 -27.26 13.78 20.94
C LEU A 356 -28.02 14.15 19.65
N GLU A 357 -27.53 15.18 18.97
CA GLU A 357 -27.99 15.55 17.61
C GLU A 357 -27.22 14.76 16.54
N LEU A 358 -27.91 14.42 15.45
CA LEU A 358 -27.33 13.64 14.35
C LEU A 358 -26.12 14.35 13.75
N GLU A 359 -26.20 15.66 13.58
CA GLU A 359 -25.17 16.53 13.03
C GLU A 359 -23.91 16.53 13.88
N LYS A 360 -24.07 16.61 15.21
CA LYS A 360 -22.98 16.61 16.18
C LYS A 360 -22.26 15.25 16.18
N VAL A 361 -23.02 14.16 16.19
CA VAL A 361 -22.44 12.81 16.16
C VAL A 361 -21.75 12.54 14.83
N ALA A 362 -22.37 12.85 13.69
CA ALA A 362 -21.75 12.68 12.38
C ALA A 362 -20.41 13.46 12.29
N SER A 363 -20.40 14.72 12.76
CA SER A 363 -19.20 15.55 12.81
C SER A 363 -18.11 14.98 13.72
N ASN A 364 -18.47 14.42 14.87
CA ASN A 364 -17.52 13.79 15.80
C ASN A 364 -16.79 12.61 15.16
N PHE A 365 -17.47 11.85 14.31
CA PHE A 365 -16.88 10.76 13.53
C PHE A 365 -16.30 11.24 12.19
N GLY A 366 -16.32 12.54 11.91
CA GLY A 366 -15.79 13.13 10.69
C GLY A 366 -16.55 12.77 9.42
N LEU A 367 -17.82 12.39 9.56
CA LEU A 367 -18.71 11.95 8.48
C LEU A 367 -19.67 13.06 8.09
N SER A 368 -20.16 13.01 6.85
CA SER A 368 -21.30 13.82 6.45
C SER A 368 -22.58 13.34 7.15
N VAL A 369 -23.50 14.27 7.39
CA VAL A 369 -24.80 14.03 8.04
C VAL A 369 -25.64 13.02 7.24
N TYR A 370 -25.60 13.12 5.92
CA TYR A 370 -26.36 12.23 5.03
C TYR A 370 -25.81 10.81 5.03
N TYR A 371 -24.50 10.65 4.80
CA TYR A 371 -23.85 9.34 4.85
C TYR A 371 -24.07 8.67 6.20
N PHE A 372 -23.88 9.40 7.30
CA PHE A 372 -24.16 8.91 8.64
C PHE A 372 -25.61 8.43 8.76
N SER A 373 -26.59 9.26 8.38
CA SER A 373 -28.02 8.91 8.48
C SER A 373 -28.39 7.66 7.67
N ARG A 374 -27.99 7.61 6.39
CA ARG A 374 -28.26 6.48 5.49
C ARG A 374 -27.63 5.20 6.03
N THR A 375 -26.35 5.27 6.37
CA THR A 375 -25.56 4.12 6.81
C THR A 375 -25.99 3.63 8.19
N PHE A 376 -26.31 4.55 9.11
CA PHE A 376 -26.83 4.21 10.43
C PHE A 376 -28.14 3.43 10.34
N LYS A 377 -29.06 3.88 9.47
CA LYS A 377 -30.32 3.18 9.24
C LYS A 377 -30.13 1.81 8.62
N GLU A 378 -29.18 1.70 7.69
CA GLU A 378 -28.83 0.41 7.07
C GLU A 378 -28.28 -0.59 8.09
N VAL A 379 -27.40 -0.14 9.00
CA VAL A 379 -26.75 -0.98 10.01
C VAL A 379 -27.67 -1.33 11.18
N THR A 380 -28.47 -0.36 11.65
CA THR A 380 -29.31 -0.54 12.85
C THR A 380 -30.75 -0.93 12.55
N GLY A 381 -31.19 -0.80 11.29
CA GLY A 381 -32.57 -1.02 10.85
C GLY A 381 -33.53 0.14 11.18
N ILE A 382 -33.12 1.10 12.01
CA ILE A 382 -33.93 2.22 12.48
C ILE A 382 -33.18 3.55 12.31
N ASN A 383 -33.91 4.67 12.32
CA ASN A 383 -33.26 5.99 12.24
C ASN A 383 -32.51 6.32 13.55
N PHE A 384 -31.58 7.28 13.47
CA PHE A 384 -30.74 7.68 14.60
C PHE A 384 -31.53 8.15 15.83
N SER A 385 -32.52 9.03 15.65
CA SER A 385 -33.32 9.58 16.76
C SER A 385 -34.13 8.49 17.48
N GLU A 386 -34.66 7.53 16.74
CA GLU A 386 -35.36 6.37 17.27
C GLU A 386 -34.41 5.44 18.05
N TYR A 387 -33.19 5.24 17.55
CA TYR A 387 -32.17 4.45 18.24
C TYR A 387 -31.73 5.08 19.56
N VAL A 388 -31.50 6.40 19.58
CA VAL A 388 -31.15 7.15 20.80
C VAL A 388 -32.27 7.03 21.83
N ASN A 389 -33.53 7.24 21.43
CA ASN A 389 -34.67 7.08 22.33
C ASN A 389 -34.75 5.66 22.91
N LYS A 390 -34.58 4.63 22.09
CA LYS A 390 -34.59 3.24 22.56
C LYS A 390 -33.49 2.98 23.59
N CYS A 391 -32.26 3.43 23.32
CA CYS A 391 -31.17 3.31 24.30
C CYS A 391 -31.49 4.04 25.61
N ARG A 392 -32.10 5.23 25.55
CA ARG A 392 -32.46 6.01 26.75
C ARG A 392 -33.50 5.28 27.59
N ILE A 393 -34.49 4.66 26.95
CA ILE A 393 -35.50 3.85 27.66
C ILE A 393 -34.88 2.59 28.25
N ASP A 394 -33.96 1.92 27.55
CA ASP A 394 -33.27 0.74 28.07
C ASP A 394 -32.46 1.07 29.35
N VAL A 395 -31.66 2.14 29.33
CA VAL A 395 -30.94 2.61 30.53
C VAL A 395 -31.90 3.07 31.63
N ALA A 396 -33.02 3.72 31.27
CA ALA A 396 -34.02 4.13 32.23
C ALA A 396 -34.66 2.94 32.97
N LYS A 397 -34.91 1.82 32.29
CA LYS A 397 -35.42 0.59 32.92
C LYS A 397 -34.44 0.03 33.93
N GLU A 398 -33.15 -0.01 33.59
CA GLU A 398 -32.10 -0.50 34.48
C GLU A 398 -32.08 0.35 35.76
N LEU A 399 -32.03 1.68 35.62
CA LEU A 399 -32.04 2.61 36.75
C LEU A 399 -33.32 2.49 37.60
N LEU A 400 -34.49 2.39 36.96
CA LEU A 400 -35.76 2.22 37.68
C LEU A 400 -35.84 0.90 38.44
N SER A 401 -35.22 -0.17 37.91
CA SER A 401 -35.23 -1.50 38.52
C SER A 401 -34.33 -1.59 39.76
N THR A 402 -33.34 -0.70 39.89
CA THR A 402 -32.53 -0.61 41.12
C THR A 402 -33.32 -0.09 42.33
N GLY A 403 -34.43 0.63 42.09
CA GLY A 403 -35.23 1.27 43.14
C GLY A 403 -34.61 2.56 43.71
N GLU A 404 -33.31 2.80 43.50
CA GLU A 404 -32.53 3.87 44.14
C GLU A 404 -32.92 5.29 43.69
N MET A 405 -33.43 5.44 42.46
CA MET A 405 -33.75 6.73 41.86
C MET A 405 -35.25 6.89 41.60
N ASN A 406 -35.77 8.10 41.77
CA ASN A 406 -37.16 8.40 41.40
C ASN A 406 -37.30 8.65 39.88
N VAL A 407 -38.52 8.56 39.36
CA VAL A 407 -38.81 8.68 37.90
C VAL A 407 -38.27 9.99 37.31
N LYS A 408 -38.30 11.08 38.08
CA LYS A 408 -37.85 12.39 37.64
C LYS A 408 -36.32 12.46 37.57
N GLU A 409 -35.61 11.86 38.52
CA GLU A 409 -34.15 11.75 38.50
C GLU A 409 -33.68 10.88 37.34
N VAL A 410 -34.35 9.75 37.09
CA VAL A 410 -34.05 8.89 35.95
C VAL A 410 -34.25 9.63 34.63
N CYS A 411 -35.34 10.41 34.49
CA CYS A 411 -35.59 11.23 33.30
C CYS A 411 -34.39 12.09 32.91
N TYR A 412 -33.87 12.88 33.86
CA TYR A 412 -32.72 13.75 33.60
C TYR A 412 -31.44 12.95 33.36
N LYS A 413 -31.23 11.86 34.10
CA LYS A 413 -30.06 10.99 33.96
C LYS A 413 -30.01 10.16 32.68
N VAL A 414 -31.10 10.10 31.93
CA VAL A 414 -31.10 9.54 30.57
C VAL A 414 -31.22 10.62 29.49
N GLY A 415 -30.99 11.88 29.85
CA GLY A 415 -30.89 12.99 28.90
C GLY A 415 -32.22 13.55 28.39
N TYR A 416 -33.34 13.32 29.10
CA TYR A 416 -34.60 14.01 28.85
C TYR A 416 -34.76 15.20 29.80
N ASN A 417 -35.14 16.35 29.23
CA ASN A 417 -35.37 17.58 29.99
C ASN A 417 -36.83 17.76 30.46
N ASP A 418 -37.76 16.95 29.92
CA ASP A 418 -39.18 17.00 30.24
C ASP A 418 -39.69 15.62 30.72
N PRO A 419 -40.00 15.47 32.03
CA PRO A 419 -40.56 14.23 32.60
C PRO A 419 -41.88 13.76 31.96
N ASN A 420 -42.70 14.68 31.46
CA ASN A 420 -43.96 14.33 30.79
C ASN A 420 -43.69 13.73 29.41
N TYR A 421 -42.79 14.34 28.65
CA TYR A 421 -42.34 13.80 27.37
C TYR A 421 -41.65 12.44 27.56
N PHE A 422 -40.73 12.34 28.52
CA PHE A 422 -40.10 11.07 28.89
C PHE A 422 -41.12 9.98 29.19
N SER A 423 -42.14 10.27 30.01
CA SER A 423 -43.19 9.30 30.35
C SER A 423 -43.99 8.84 29.13
N LYS A 424 -44.27 9.73 28.18
CA LYS A 424 -44.94 9.38 26.91
C LYS A 424 -44.06 8.48 26.04
N VAL A 425 -42.77 8.81 25.92
CA VAL A 425 -41.81 8.01 25.15
C VAL A 425 -41.61 6.64 25.79
N PHE A 426 -41.41 6.57 27.11
CA PHE A 426 -41.28 5.32 27.85
C PHE A 426 -42.51 4.43 27.66
N LYS A 427 -43.72 4.99 27.80
CA LYS A 427 -44.97 4.24 27.57
C LYS A 427 -45.12 3.76 26.13
N LYS A 428 -44.64 4.53 25.15
CA LYS A 428 -44.65 4.11 23.74
C LYS A 428 -43.81 2.85 23.52
N TYR A 429 -42.67 2.72 24.20
CA TYR A 429 -41.77 1.57 24.04
C TYR A 429 -42.13 0.38 24.94
N GLU A 430 -42.54 0.63 26.19
CA GLU A 430 -42.76 -0.43 27.21
C GLU A 430 -44.25 -0.74 27.47
N GLY A 431 -45.18 0.02 26.89
CA GLY A 431 -46.62 -0.13 27.08
C GLY A 431 -47.16 0.40 28.42
N VAL A 432 -46.29 0.59 29.42
CA VAL A 432 -46.63 1.09 30.76
C VAL A 432 -45.89 2.40 31.09
N SER A 433 -46.40 3.17 32.05
CA SER A 433 -45.70 4.38 32.51
C SER A 433 -44.44 4.00 33.31
N PRO A 434 -43.42 4.89 33.37
CA PRO A 434 -42.23 4.66 34.21
C PRO A 434 -42.56 4.39 35.69
N ALA A 435 -43.57 5.08 36.23
CA ALA A 435 -44.02 4.90 37.61
C ALA A 435 -44.62 3.52 37.85
N ASN A 436 -45.48 3.04 36.93
CA ASN A 436 -46.06 1.70 37.03
C ASN A 436 -44.99 0.62 36.80
N PHE A 437 -44.03 0.87 35.91
CA PHE A 437 -42.90 -0.03 35.69
C PHE A 437 -42.06 -0.21 36.96
N LYS A 438 -41.75 0.90 37.65
CA LYS A 438 -41.03 0.87 38.93
C LYS A 438 -41.81 0.09 40.00
N GLY A 439 -43.10 0.38 40.19
CA GLY A 439 -43.95 -0.31 41.16
C GLY A 439 -44.06 -1.82 40.91
N ASN A 440 -44.20 -2.23 39.65
CA ASN A 440 -44.27 -3.65 39.26
C ASN A 440 -42.94 -4.42 39.49
N MET A 441 -41.80 -3.72 39.49
CA MET A 441 -40.49 -4.33 39.81
C MET A 441 -40.27 -4.41 41.32
N GLU A 442 -40.71 -3.40 42.07
CA GLU A 442 -40.68 -3.42 43.54
C GLU A 442 -41.57 -4.56 44.10
N GLU A 443 -42.72 -4.83 43.50
CA GLU A 443 -43.61 -5.96 43.86
C GLU A 443 -43.03 -7.36 43.55
N LYS A 444 -41.99 -7.47 42.71
CA LYS A 444 -41.33 -8.75 42.39
C LYS A 444 -40.10 -9.04 43.24
N ILE A 445 -39.61 -8.05 43.99
CA ILE A 445 -38.42 -8.13 44.84
C ILE A 445 -38.81 -8.48 46.29
N PHE A 446 -40.09 -8.31 46.64
CA PHE A 446 -40.75 -8.85 47.84
C PHE A 446 -41.49 -10.14 47.50
#